data_AF-E0XPZ5-F1
#
_entry.id   AF-E0XPZ5-F1
#
_cell.length_a   1.000
_cell.length_b   1.000
_cell.length_c   1.000
_cell.angle_alpha   90.00
_cell.angle_beta   90.00
_cell.angle_gamma   90.00
#
_symmetry.space_group_name_H-M   'P 1'
#
loop_
_entity.id
_entity.type
_entity.pdbx_description
1 polymer ?
#
loop_
_entity_poly.entity_id
_entity_poly.type
_entity_poly.pdbx_seq_one_letter_code
_entity_poly.pdbx_strand_id
1 'polypeptide(L)'
;MIGTVQELLSPFTPEIPDLSIAIQENEEAYGRFVAEPLERGRGVTLGNALRRTLLNSLPGTAITWVRIDGALHEYSTIPHMPEEVVEFLLKVKGIRLRSLADRPGRLRIEVDGEGEVRAGDIMATADFEIVNPEHHLATLDSAMARLSVEFNVEQGVGYQPAIQEEGLPIGVLLVDAIFTPIRKSNFSVEATRAGHRSDLERLIVEVWTDRTIMPLEAMKSASKLLMDCFFPFTQVGEPVGGEDDKPGIDGVTPEVFNTLVETLALSARTHNCLKRAGFNRVGEILLLPKSELMKIRGFGQKSLDELYVKLAEKDFLPHQHDTSANDE
;
A
#
# COMPACT_ATOMS: atom_id res chain seq x y z
N MET A 1 41.22 44.20 36.94
CA MET A 1 40.20 44.39 35.89
C MET A 1 40.18 43.12 35.06
N ILE A 2 39.59 42.05 35.60
CA ILE A 2 38.28 41.51 35.19
C ILE A 2 38.22 41.34 33.68
N GLY A 3 38.55 40.13 33.23
CA GLY A 3 38.33 39.67 31.87
C GLY A 3 36.85 39.38 31.65
N THR A 4 36.38 39.74 30.46
CA THR A 4 35.08 39.33 29.95
C THR A 4 35.29 38.82 28.54
N VAL A 5 35.77 37.59 28.43
CA VAL A 5 35.63 36.79 27.21
C VAL A 5 34.25 36.17 27.28
N GLN A 6 33.22 36.94 26.92
CA GLN A 6 31.91 36.39 26.64
C GLN A 6 31.93 35.94 25.17
N GLU A 7 32.66 34.86 24.88
CA GLU A 7 32.40 34.09 23.68
C GLU A 7 30.96 33.59 23.79
N LEU A 8 30.09 34.17 22.97
CA LEU A 8 28.73 33.73 22.74
C LEU A 8 28.79 32.31 22.19
N LEU A 9 28.80 31.33 23.09
CA LEU A 9 28.39 29.98 22.79
C LEU A 9 26.99 30.08 22.19
N SER A 10 26.89 29.93 20.87
CA SER A 10 25.62 29.58 20.23
C SER A 10 25.00 28.44 21.05
N PRO A 11 23.70 28.48 21.39
CA PRO A 11 23.09 27.35 22.06
C PRO A 11 23.38 26.13 21.19
N PHE A 12 24.16 25.19 21.71
CA PHE A 12 24.32 23.87 21.13
C PHE A 12 22.91 23.26 21.20
N THR A 13 22.12 23.48 20.16
CA THR A 13 20.89 22.72 19.96
C THR A 13 21.39 21.32 19.65
N PRO A 14 21.25 20.33 20.55
CA PRO A 14 21.66 18.98 20.23
C PRO A 14 20.90 18.56 18.97
N GLU A 15 21.62 18.23 17.90
CA GLU A 15 21.03 17.73 16.67
C GLU A 15 20.29 16.43 17.02
N ILE A 16 18.96 16.52 17.05
CA ILE A 16 18.11 15.35 17.21
C ILE A 16 18.24 14.60 15.88
N PRO A 17 18.57 13.29 15.89
CA PRO A 17 18.64 12.51 14.67
C PRO A 17 17.28 12.52 13.98
N ASP A 18 17.30 12.59 12.64
CA ASP A 18 16.08 12.48 11.84
C ASP A 18 15.37 11.16 12.09
N LEU A 19 14.05 11.15 11.86
CA LEU A 19 13.24 9.93 11.97
C LEU A 19 13.84 8.82 11.11
N SER A 20 14.22 7.73 11.78
CA SER A 20 14.69 6.50 11.15
C SER A 20 13.64 5.40 11.30
N ILE A 21 13.51 4.56 10.28
CA ILE A 21 12.67 3.37 10.32
C ILE A 21 13.58 2.16 10.16
N ALA A 22 13.75 1.40 11.23
CA ALA A 22 14.53 0.17 11.26
C ALA A 22 13.63 -1.05 11.06
N ILE A 23 14.03 -1.96 10.17
CA ILE A 23 13.43 -3.27 10.03
C ILE A 23 14.18 -4.20 11.00
N GLN A 24 13.51 -4.63 12.07
CA GLN A 24 14.14 -5.56 13.02
C GLN A 24 13.94 -7.01 12.57
N GLU A 25 12.73 -7.34 12.14
CA GLU A 25 12.38 -8.67 11.63
C GLU A 25 11.53 -8.51 10.37
N ASN A 26 11.78 -9.35 9.38
CA ASN A 26 10.99 -9.41 8.14
C ASN A 26 11.08 -10.83 7.58
N GLU A 27 10.34 -11.71 8.23
CA GLU A 27 10.10 -13.08 7.77
C GLU A 27 8.94 -13.12 6.77
N GLU A 28 8.63 -14.29 6.23
CA GLU A 28 7.61 -14.48 5.21
C GLU A 28 6.19 -14.15 5.70
N ALA A 29 5.88 -14.45 6.97
CA ALA A 29 4.57 -14.23 7.57
C ALA A 29 4.56 -13.21 8.72
N TYR A 30 5.73 -12.72 9.17
CA TYR A 30 5.86 -11.82 10.31
C TYR A 30 6.90 -10.72 10.06
N GLY A 31 6.55 -9.48 10.39
CA GLY A 31 7.48 -8.34 10.33
C GLY A 31 7.36 -7.44 11.54
N ARG A 32 8.51 -6.92 11.99
CA ARG A 32 8.64 -6.00 13.12
C ARG A 32 9.43 -4.77 12.71
N PHE A 33 8.77 -3.61 12.76
CA PHE A 33 9.28 -2.32 12.29
C PHE A 33 9.36 -1.34 13.45
N VAL A 34 10.46 -0.59 13.55
CA VAL A 34 10.69 0.37 14.62
C VAL A 34 10.97 1.75 14.03
N ALA A 35 10.16 2.73 14.41
CA ALA A 35 10.29 4.11 13.99
C ALA A 35 10.69 5.00 15.17
N GLU A 36 11.85 5.65 15.08
CA GLU A 36 12.36 6.58 16.10
C GLU A 36 13.38 7.59 15.53
N PRO A 37 13.51 8.79 16.13
CA PRO A 37 12.68 9.33 17.21
C PRO A 37 11.39 10.00 16.70
N LEU A 38 10.31 9.88 17.47
CA LEU A 38 9.03 10.56 17.23
C LEU A 38 8.74 11.58 18.33
N GLU A 39 8.09 12.68 17.98
CA GLU A 39 7.56 13.61 18.99
C GLU A 39 6.41 12.95 19.77
N ARG A 40 6.24 13.36 21.02
CA ARG A 40 5.21 12.82 21.92
C ARG A 40 3.81 12.86 21.29
N GLY A 41 3.08 11.75 21.38
CA GLY A 41 1.76 11.56 20.81
C GLY A 41 1.75 11.11 19.34
N ARG A 42 2.83 11.33 18.58
CA ARG A 42 2.89 10.90 17.16
C ARG A 42 2.94 9.39 17.03
N GLY A 43 3.51 8.67 18.00
CA GLY A 43 3.56 7.20 17.98
C GLY A 43 2.15 6.60 17.92
N VAL A 44 1.25 7.09 18.78
CA VAL A 44 -0.14 6.60 18.83
C VAL A 44 -0.93 6.97 17.57
N THR A 45 -0.73 8.18 17.03
CA THR A 45 -1.40 8.62 15.80
C THR A 45 -0.98 7.75 14.61
N LEU A 46 0.34 7.57 14.41
CA LEU A 46 0.86 6.77 13.31
C LEU A 46 0.51 5.29 13.46
N GLY A 47 0.69 4.73 14.67
CA GLY A 47 0.41 3.32 14.95
C GLY A 47 -1.05 2.95 14.70
N ASN A 48 -2.00 3.79 15.14
CA ASN A 48 -3.43 3.55 14.89
C ASN A 48 -3.78 3.67 13.40
N ALA A 49 -3.26 4.69 12.71
CA ALA A 49 -3.51 4.88 11.29
C ALA A 49 -3.01 3.68 10.48
N LEU A 50 -1.75 3.29 10.69
CA LEU A 50 -1.13 2.13 10.03
C LEU A 50 -1.90 0.84 10.33
N ARG A 51 -2.23 0.57 11.60
CA ARG A 51 -2.98 -0.64 11.99
C ARG A 51 -4.33 -0.72 11.29
N ARG A 52 -5.06 0.40 11.18
CA ARG A 52 -6.37 0.43 10.50
C ARG A 52 -6.23 0.18 9.00
N THR A 53 -5.27 0.82 8.34
CA THR A 53 -5.05 0.67 6.90
C THR A 53 -4.57 -0.73 6.56
N LEU A 54 -3.66 -1.32 7.35
CA LEU A 54 -3.18 -2.69 7.18
C LEU A 54 -4.33 -3.71 7.22
N LEU A 55 -5.27 -3.57 8.16
CA LEU A 55 -6.36 -4.53 8.34
C LEU A 55 -7.48 -4.40 7.30
N ASN A 56 -7.73 -3.20 6.78
CA ASN A 56 -8.96 -2.94 6.01
C ASN A 56 -8.75 -2.49 4.56
N SER A 57 -7.59 -1.89 4.23
CA SER A 57 -7.45 -1.12 2.99
C SER A 57 -6.46 -1.72 2.01
N LEU A 58 -5.75 -2.78 2.39
CA LEU A 58 -4.84 -3.44 1.46
C LEU A 58 -5.62 -4.26 0.42
N PRO A 59 -5.23 -4.17 -0.86
CA PRO A 59 -5.79 -5.02 -1.89
C PRO A 59 -5.33 -6.47 -1.67
N GLY A 60 -6.19 -7.40 -2.04
CA GLY A 60 -5.84 -8.81 -2.10
C GLY A 60 -6.78 -9.57 -3.02
N THR A 61 -6.60 -10.89 -3.04
CA THR A 61 -7.23 -11.76 -4.04
C THR A 61 -7.99 -12.87 -3.34
N ALA A 62 -9.25 -13.06 -3.72
CA ALA A 62 -10.13 -14.04 -3.10
C ALA A 62 -11.05 -14.69 -4.12
N ILE A 63 -11.60 -15.85 -3.74
CA ILE A 63 -12.61 -16.56 -4.52
C ILE A 63 -13.99 -15.97 -4.18
N THR A 64 -14.74 -15.52 -5.18
CA THR A 64 -16.06 -14.88 -4.99
C THR A 64 -17.21 -15.85 -5.22
N TRP A 65 -17.05 -16.78 -6.15
CA TRP A 65 -18.02 -17.83 -6.40
C TRP A 65 -17.36 -19.11 -6.87
N VAL A 66 -18.11 -20.20 -6.69
CA VAL A 66 -17.70 -21.56 -6.98
C VAL A 66 -18.81 -22.25 -7.77
N ARG A 67 -18.45 -22.98 -8.83
CA ARG A 67 -19.38 -23.82 -9.59
C ARG A 67 -18.89 -25.26 -9.54
N ILE A 68 -19.68 -26.11 -8.91
CA ILE A 68 -19.34 -27.51 -8.65
C ILE A 68 -20.22 -28.38 -9.55
N ASP A 69 -19.61 -29.31 -10.28
CA ASP A 69 -20.38 -30.24 -11.10
C ASP A 69 -21.19 -31.20 -10.22
N GLY A 70 -22.49 -31.35 -10.50
CA GLY A 70 -23.40 -32.15 -9.68
C GLY A 70 -24.00 -31.47 -8.45
N ALA A 71 -23.61 -30.23 -8.10
CA ALA A 71 -24.16 -29.49 -6.97
C ALA A 71 -24.86 -28.20 -7.43
N LEU A 72 -26.19 -28.17 -7.30
CA LEU A 72 -27.02 -27.02 -7.72
C LEU A 72 -27.18 -25.96 -6.61
N HIS A 73 -26.99 -26.36 -5.35
CA HIS A 73 -27.14 -25.52 -4.17
C HIS A 73 -26.19 -25.98 -3.06
N GLU A 74 -25.94 -25.12 -2.08
CA GLU A 74 -24.99 -25.36 -0.98
C GLU A 74 -25.33 -26.54 -0.07
N TYR A 75 -26.61 -26.89 0.09
CA TYR A 75 -27.06 -28.01 0.93
C TYR A 75 -27.02 -29.38 0.22
N SER A 76 -26.36 -29.47 -0.93
CA SER A 76 -26.27 -30.72 -1.68
C SER A 76 -25.07 -31.55 -1.22
N THR A 77 -25.09 -32.84 -1.58
CA THR A 77 -23.97 -33.75 -1.38
C THR A 77 -23.41 -34.17 -2.74
N ILE A 78 -22.10 -34.39 -2.80
CA ILE A 78 -21.44 -34.92 -3.99
C ILE A 78 -21.23 -36.42 -3.76
N PRO A 79 -21.63 -37.29 -4.69
CA PRO A 79 -21.38 -38.72 -4.57
C PRO A 79 -19.90 -39.00 -4.35
N HIS A 80 -19.57 -39.85 -3.37
CA HIS A 80 -18.20 -40.25 -3.02
C HIS A 80 -17.32 -39.15 -2.42
N MET A 81 -17.92 -38.05 -1.96
CA MET A 81 -17.29 -37.07 -1.07
C MET A 81 -18.03 -37.11 0.27
N PRO A 82 -17.37 -37.50 1.38
CA PRO A 82 -18.02 -37.57 2.68
C PRO A 82 -18.36 -36.18 3.24
N GLU A 83 -17.64 -35.14 2.82
CA GLU A 83 -17.95 -33.75 3.21
C GLU A 83 -19.18 -33.21 2.46
N GLU A 84 -19.98 -32.38 3.13
CA GLU A 84 -21.07 -31.65 2.50
C GLU A 84 -20.54 -30.45 1.69
N VAL A 85 -21.31 -29.99 0.70
CA VAL A 85 -20.91 -28.82 -0.12
C VAL A 85 -20.70 -27.58 0.74
N VAL A 86 -21.47 -27.36 1.81
CA VAL A 86 -21.25 -26.25 2.75
C VAL A 86 -19.87 -26.31 3.40
N GLU A 87 -19.44 -27.50 3.83
CA GLU A 87 -18.12 -27.69 4.44
C GLU A 87 -17.01 -27.45 3.42
N PHE A 88 -17.20 -27.93 2.19
CA PHE A 88 -16.29 -27.66 1.08
C PHE A 88 -16.15 -26.16 0.80
N LEU A 89 -17.27 -25.42 0.71
CA LEU A 89 -17.25 -23.96 0.51
C LEU A 89 -16.53 -23.23 1.65
N LEU A 90 -16.66 -23.71 2.90
CA LEU A 90 -15.91 -23.16 4.03
C LEU A 90 -14.40 -23.40 3.89
N LYS A 91 -13.99 -24.59 3.44
CA LYS A 91 -12.58 -24.91 3.16
C LYS A 91 -12.05 -24.08 1.99
N VAL A 92 -12.85 -23.80 0.96
CA VAL A 92 -12.48 -22.93 -0.17
C VAL A 92 -12.13 -21.50 0.28
N LYS A 93 -12.84 -20.94 1.28
CA LYS A 93 -12.47 -19.63 1.90
C LYS A 93 -11.08 -19.61 2.53
N GLY A 94 -10.52 -20.79 2.85
CA GLY A 94 -9.19 -20.96 3.41
C GLY A 94 -8.07 -20.90 2.37
N ILE A 95 -8.38 -20.96 1.07
CA ILE A 95 -7.37 -20.85 0.00
C ILE A 95 -6.77 -19.45 0.02
N ARG A 96 -5.45 -19.37 -0.17
CA ARG A 96 -4.69 -18.12 -0.27
C ARG A 96 -4.07 -17.99 -1.64
N LEU A 97 -4.50 -16.96 -2.35
CA LEU A 97 -4.11 -16.67 -3.73
C LEU A 97 -3.29 -15.38 -3.74
N ARG A 98 -2.16 -15.42 -4.45
CA ARG A 98 -1.40 -14.24 -4.82
C ARG A 98 -1.67 -13.98 -6.29
N SER A 99 -2.09 -12.78 -6.64
CA SER A 99 -2.28 -12.40 -8.04
C SER A 99 -1.02 -11.73 -8.59
N LEU A 100 -0.63 -12.15 -9.79
CA LEU A 100 0.52 -11.63 -10.54
C LEU A 100 0.09 -10.62 -11.62
N ALA A 101 -1.21 -10.54 -11.91
CA ALA A 101 -1.79 -9.64 -12.92
C ALA A 101 -3.06 -8.99 -12.38
N ASP A 102 -3.27 -7.71 -12.69
CA ASP A 102 -4.45 -6.93 -12.26
C ASP A 102 -5.68 -7.22 -13.14
N ARG A 103 -6.18 -8.46 -13.07
CA ARG A 103 -7.41 -8.89 -13.75
C ARG A 103 -8.10 -10.03 -13.02
N PRO A 104 -9.44 -10.11 -13.09
CA PRO A 104 -10.16 -11.29 -12.60
C PRO A 104 -9.82 -12.51 -13.46
N GLY A 105 -9.98 -13.70 -12.89
CA GLY A 105 -9.73 -14.93 -13.61
C GLY A 105 -10.46 -16.12 -13.03
N ARG A 106 -10.32 -17.26 -13.72
CA ARG A 106 -10.96 -18.50 -13.32
C ARG A 106 -9.94 -19.60 -13.13
N LEU A 107 -10.12 -20.35 -12.06
CA LEU A 107 -9.33 -21.52 -11.74
C LEU A 107 -10.21 -22.76 -11.81
N ARG A 108 -9.61 -23.92 -12.05
CA ARG A 108 -10.33 -25.19 -12.08
C ARG A 108 -9.60 -26.26 -11.32
N ILE A 109 -10.33 -27.18 -10.74
CA ILE A 109 -9.82 -28.43 -10.20
C ILE A 109 -10.58 -29.58 -10.84
N GLU A 110 -9.85 -30.60 -11.29
CA GLU A 110 -10.38 -31.85 -11.83
C GLU A 110 -9.60 -32.99 -11.19
N VAL A 111 -10.28 -33.76 -10.33
CA VAL A 111 -9.69 -34.90 -9.63
C VAL A 111 -10.58 -36.12 -9.81
N ASP A 112 -9.97 -37.23 -10.18
CA ASP A 112 -10.61 -38.53 -10.35
C ASP A 112 -9.93 -39.57 -9.43
N GLY A 113 -10.74 -40.42 -8.80
CA GLY A 113 -10.27 -41.50 -7.93
C GLY A 113 -10.29 -41.18 -6.44
N GLU A 114 -9.84 -42.14 -5.63
CA GLU A 114 -9.80 -42.06 -4.17
C GLU A 114 -8.57 -41.26 -3.70
N GLY A 115 -8.74 -40.34 -2.75
CA GLY A 115 -7.64 -39.55 -2.21
C GLY A 115 -8.04 -38.23 -1.55
N GLU A 116 -7.07 -37.55 -0.96
CA GLU A 116 -7.24 -36.18 -0.45
C GLU A 116 -7.08 -35.16 -1.58
N VAL A 117 -8.01 -34.21 -1.67
CA VAL A 117 -7.94 -33.06 -2.57
C VAL A 117 -7.41 -31.86 -1.80
N ARG A 118 -6.32 -31.26 -2.31
CA ARG A 118 -5.66 -30.11 -1.69
C ARG A 118 -5.69 -28.91 -2.63
N ALA A 119 -5.40 -27.72 -2.07
CA ALA A 119 -5.31 -26.49 -2.86
C ALA A 119 -4.22 -26.56 -3.93
N GLY A 120 -3.16 -27.34 -3.72
CA GLY A 120 -2.12 -27.59 -4.72
C GLY A 120 -2.60 -28.32 -5.98
N ASP A 121 -3.75 -29.00 -5.93
CA ASP A 121 -4.32 -29.72 -7.09
C ASP A 121 -5.13 -28.79 -8.01
N ILE A 122 -5.33 -27.52 -7.61
CA ILE A 122 -6.00 -26.52 -8.45
C ILE A 122 -5.09 -26.16 -9.62
N MET A 123 -5.65 -26.21 -10.82
CA MET A 123 -5.01 -25.78 -12.05
C MET A 123 -4.94 -24.25 -12.10
N ALA A 124 -3.89 -23.70 -11.50
CA ALA A 124 -3.61 -22.25 -11.52
C ALA A 124 -3.21 -21.78 -12.92
N THR A 125 -3.76 -20.64 -13.37
CA THR A 125 -3.27 -19.95 -14.57
C THR A 125 -2.02 -19.13 -14.22
N ALA A 126 -1.28 -18.67 -15.24
CA ALA A 126 -0.06 -17.85 -15.03
C ALA A 126 -0.30 -16.53 -14.26
N ASP A 127 -1.56 -16.12 -14.09
CA ASP A 127 -1.94 -14.89 -13.40
C ASP A 127 -2.09 -15.05 -11.89
N PHE A 128 -2.17 -16.30 -11.39
CA PHE A 128 -2.42 -16.59 -9.98
C PHE A 128 -1.46 -17.65 -9.44
N GLU A 129 -1.04 -17.47 -8.20
CA GLU A 129 -0.21 -18.40 -7.46
C GLU A 129 -0.92 -18.83 -6.17
N ILE A 130 -0.87 -20.12 -5.87
CA ILE A 130 -1.47 -20.68 -4.65
C ILE A 130 -0.40 -20.72 -3.57
N VAL A 131 -0.63 -19.96 -2.50
CA VAL A 131 0.36 -19.72 -1.45
C VAL A 131 0.36 -20.83 -0.39
N ASN A 132 -0.77 -21.51 -0.21
CA ASN A 132 -0.94 -22.61 0.74
C ASN A 132 -1.35 -23.92 0.03
N PRO A 133 -0.48 -24.51 -0.81
CA PRO A 133 -0.81 -25.73 -1.56
C PRO A 133 -1.16 -26.93 -0.68
N GLU A 134 -0.71 -26.94 0.58
CA GLU A 134 -1.00 -27.96 1.59
C GLU A 134 -2.44 -27.94 2.12
N HIS A 135 -3.19 -26.88 1.85
CA HIS A 135 -4.52 -26.67 2.41
C HIS A 135 -5.52 -27.71 1.90
N HIS A 136 -6.11 -28.47 2.82
CA HIS A 136 -7.06 -29.53 2.51
C HIS A 136 -8.43 -28.98 2.11
N LEU A 137 -8.99 -29.49 1.01
CA LEU A 137 -10.28 -29.06 0.46
C LEU A 137 -11.37 -30.12 0.60
N ALA A 138 -11.09 -31.37 0.26
CA ALA A 138 -12.06 -32.46 0.32
C ALA A 138 -11.35 -33.82 0.39
N THR A 139 -12.11 -34.86 0.70
CA THR A 139 -11.67 -36.25 0.65
C THR A 139 -12.55 -37.01 -0.34
N LEU A 140 -11.98 -37.89 -1.17
CA LEU A 140 -12.74 -38.75 -2.07
C LEU A 140 -12.59 -40.21 -1.61
N ASP A 141 -13.71 -40.90 -1.38
CA ASP A 141 -13.76 -42.21 -0.70
C ASP A 141 -13.83 -43.43 -1.64
N SER A 142 -13.81 -43.20 -2.96
CA SER A 142 -14.02 -44.24 -3.96
C SER A 142 -13.19 -44.00 -5.20
N ALA A 143 -12.71 -45.08 -5.83
CA ALA A 143 -12.03 -45.03 -7.11
C ALA A 143 -12.90 -44.50 -8.27
N MET A 144 -14.23 -44.45 -8.08
CA MET A 144 -15.18 -43.86 -9.04
C MET A 144 -15.54 -42.40 -8.74
N ALA A 145 -14.96 -41.82 -7.69
CA ALA A 145 -15.20 -40.43 -7.34
C ALA A 145 -14.64 -39.50 -8.41
N ARG A 146 -15.40 -38.45 -8.72
CA ARG A 146 -14.98 -37.38 -9.64
C ARG A 146 -15.41 -36.04 -9.08
N LEU A 147 -14.45 -35.14 -8.93
CA LEU A 147 -14.68 -33.78 -8.48
C LEU A 147 -14.21 -32.82 -9.58
N SER A 148 -15.14 -32.03 -10.13
CA SER A 148 -14.86 -30.95 -11.06
C SER A 148 -15.43 -29.65 -10.51
N VAL A 149 -14.56 -28.70 -10.19
CA VAL A 149 -14.96 -27.39 -9.63
C VAL A 149 -14.29 -26.27 -10.39
N GLU A 150 -15.06 -25.24 -10.72
CA GLU A 150 -14.60 -23.96 -11.26
C GLU A 150 -14.71 -22.89 -10.17
N PHE A 151 -13.64 -22.12 -10.00
CA PHE A 151 -13.55 -21.01 -9.06
C PHE A 151 -13.42 -19.71 -9.84
N ASN A 152 -14.10 -18.67 -9.39
CA ASN A 152 -13.86 -17.32 -9.88
C ASN A 152 -13.09 -16.53 -8.85
N VAL A 153 -12.03 -15.90 -9.33
CA VAL A 153 -11.05 -15.19 -8.54
C VAL A 153 -11.11 -13.73 -8.94
N GLU A 154 -11.30 -12.88 -7.95
CA GLU A 154 -11.34 -11.44 -8.11
C GLU A 154 -10.35 -10.78 -7.16
N GLN A 155 -10.00 -9.55 -7.51
CA GLN A 155 -9.23 -8.67 -6.65
C GLN A 155 -10.18 -7.66 -6.00
N GLY A 156 -9.91 -7.36 -4.75
CA GLY A 156 -10.76 -6.47 -3.98
C GLY A 156 -10.05 -6.00 -2.72
N VAL A 157 -10.81 -5.32 -1.86
CA VAL A 157 -10.31 -4.76 -0.60
C VAL A 157 -11.25 -5.16 0.53
N GLY A 158 -10.69 -5.55 1.66
CA GLY A 158 -11.45 -5.86 2.86
C GLY A 158 -12.29 -7.13 2.74
N TYR A 159 -13.55 -7.03 3.11
CA TYR A 159 -14.50 -8.15 3.17
C TYR A 159 -15.74 -7.83 2.38
N GLN A 160 -16.14 -8.76 1.50
CA GLN A 160 -17.39 -8.68 0.76
C GLN A 160 -18.26 -9.90 1.07
N PRO A 161 -19.43 -9.72 1.69
CA PRO A 161 -20.34 -10.82 1.94
C PRO A 161 -20.93 -11.34 0.62
N ALA A 162 -21.22 -12.64 0.58
CA ALA A 162 -21.99 -13.26 -0.49
C ALA A 162 -23.43 -12.76 -0.44
N ILE A 163 -23.77 -11.83 -1.34
CA ILE A 163 -25.14 -11.35 -1.52
C ILE A 163 -25.70 -12.03 -2.76
N GLN A 164 -26.84 -12.69 -2.62
CA GLN A 164 -27.51 -13.36 -3.73
C GLN A 164 -28.07 -12.30 -4.70
N GLU A 165 -27.37 -12.08 -5.81
CA GLU A 165 -27.81 -11.18 -6.87
C GLU A 165 -28.84 -11.87 -7.79
N GLU A 166 -29.84 -11.10 -8.22
CA GLU A 166 -30.80 -11.56 -9.24
C GLU A 166 -30.10 -11.66 -10.60
N GLY A 167 -30.06 -12.87 -11.18
CA GLY A 167 -29.51 -13.10 -12.53
C GLY A 167 -28.33 -14.05 -12.63
N LEU A 168 -27.84 -14.60 -11.51
CA LEU A 168 -26.79 -15.62 -11.54
C LEU A 168 -27.30 -16.94 -12.17
N PRO A 169 -26.48 -17.62 -12.99
CA PRO A 169 -26.82 -18.93 -13.52
C PRO A 169 -27.05 -19.95 -12.40
N ILE A 170 -27.95 -20.90 -12.63
CA ILE A 170 -28.20 -22.01 -11.71
C ILE A 170 -26.91 -22.83 -11.52
N GLY A 171 -26.58 -23.17 -10.26
CA GLY A 171 -25.37 -23.93 -9.90
C GLY A 171 -24.14 -23.07 -9.57
N VAL A 172 -24.26 -21.74 -9.57
CA VAL A 172 -23.24 -20.85 -9.02
C VAL A 172 -23.47 -20.68 -7.52
N LEU A 173 -22.48 -21.07 -6.72
CA LEU A 173 -22.49 -20.98 -5.27
C LEU A 173 -21.62 -19.79 -4.86
N LEU A 174 -22.24 -18.78 -4.24
CA LEU A 174 -21.52 -17.59 -3.80
C LEU A 174 -20.76 -17.87 -2.51
N VAL A 175 -19.59 -17.24 -2.39
CA VAL A 175 -18.70 -17.39 -1.23
C VAL A 175 -18.29 -16.00 -0.76
N ASP A 176 -18.33 -15.77 0.56
CA ASP A 176 -17.82 -14.52 1.11
C ASP A 176 -16.33 -14.34 0.73
N ALA A 177 -16.02 -13.19 0.15
CA ALA A 177 -14.67 -12.88 -0.30
C ALA A 177 -13.90 -12.14 0.79
N ILE A 178 -12.81 -12.75 1.24
CA ILE A 178 -11.88 -12.18 2.22
C ILE A 178 -10.62 -11.75 1.46
N PHE A 179 -10.56 -10.48 1.07
CA PHE A 179 -9.43 -9.93 0.33
C PHE A 179 -8.27 -9.49 1.25
N THR A 180 -8.51 -9.35 2.56
CA THR A 180 -7.49 -8.88 3.50
C THR A 180 -6.32 -9.88 3.64
N PRO A 181 -5.08 -9.49 3.28
CA PRO A 181 -3.90 -10.36 3.41
C PRO A 181 -3.26 -10.33 4.81
N ILE A 182 -3.72 -9.43 5.69
CA ILE A 182 -3.21 -9.24 7.05
C ILE A 182 -4.06 -10.01 8.06
N ARG A 183 -3.45 -10.96 8.76
CA ARG A 183 -4.13 -11.73 9.82
C ARG A 183 -4.17 -10.97 11.14
N LYS A 184 -3.10 -10.24 11.45
CA LYS A 184 -2.97 -9.49 12.70
C LYS A 184 -2.04 -8.31 12.50
N SER A 185 -2.37 -7.20 13.14
CA SER A 185 -1.48 -6.05 13.28
C SER A 185 -1.56 -5.51 14.70
N ASN A 186 -0.39 -5.27 15.29
CA ASN A 186 -0.23 -4.73 16.63
C ASN A 186 0.78 -3.58 16.60
N PHE A 187 0.67 -2.67 17.56
CA PHE A 187 1.71 -1.66 17.77
C PHE A 187 1.88 -1.35 19.24
N SER A 188 3.09 -0.96 19.63
CA SER A 188 3.40 -0.42 20.94
C SER A 188 4.18 0.89 20.79
N VAL A 189 4.02 1.77 21.77
CA VAL A 189 4.74 3.04 21.84
C VAL A 189 5.57 3.04 23.13
N GLU A 190 6.86 3.24 22.99
CA GLU A 190 7.82 3.27 24.09
C GLU A 190 8.47 4.66 24.18
N ALA A 191 8.90 5.07 25.37
CA ALA A 191 9.69 6.28 25.52
C ALA A 191 11.11 6.03 25.03
N THR A 192 11.65 6.94 24.20
CA THR A 192 13.04 6.88 23.72
C THR A 192 13.80 8.14 24.09
N ARG A 193 15.12 8.01 24.25
CA ARG A 193 16.01 9.12 24.55
C ARG A 193 16.94 9.32 23.37
N ALA A 194 16.93 10.51 22.78
CA ALA A 194 17.87 10.91 21.73
C ALA A 194 18.71 12.09 22.23
N GLY A 195 20.01 11.83 22.44
CA GLY A 195 20.93 12.81 23.03
C GLY A 195 20.48 13.28 24.41
N HIS A 196 20.16 14.58 24.52
CA HIS A 196 19.72 15.22 25.76
C HIS A 196 18.19 15.25 25.94
N ARG A 197 17.40 14.91 24.92
CA ARG A 197 15.92 14.84 25.02
C ARG A 197 15.46 13.43 25.38
N SER A 198 14.56 13.34 26.36
CA SER A 198 13.97 12.10 26.87
C SER A 198 12.44 12.06 26.73
N ASP A 199 11.86 13.06 26.07
CA ASP A 199 10.43 13.23 25.84
C ASP A 199 9.97 12.71 24.46
N LEU A 200 10.83 11.92 23.81
CA LEU A 200 10.59 11.34 22.49
C LEU A 200 9.98 9.95 22.62
N GLU A 201 9.34 9.51 21.56
CA GLU A 201 8.68 8.22 21.44
C GLU A 201 9.35 7.35 20.37
N ARG A 202 9.28 6.04 20.59
CA ARG A 202 9.60 4.98 19.64
C ARG A 202 8.31 4.23 19.35
N LEU A 203 7.95 4.11 18.07
CA LEU A 203 6.82 3.29 17.63
C LEU A 203 7.32 1.94 17.13
N ILE A 204 6.79 0.86 17.69
CA ILE A 204 7.04 -0.51 17.24
C ILE A 204 5.76 -1.02 16.59
N VAL A 205 5.84 -1.46 15.35
CA VAL A 205 4.71 -2.05 14.61
C VAL A 205 5.03 -3.49 14.28
N GLU A 206 4.10 -4.38 14.60
CA GLU A 206 4.18 -5.81 14.33
C GLU A 206 3.06 -6.22 13.38
N VAL A 207 3.41 -6.94 12.32
CA VAL A 207 2.48 -7.32 11.25
C VAL A 207 2.60 -8.81 10.98
N TRP A 208 1.46 -9.51 10.97
CA TRP A 208 1.36 -10.91 10.56
C TRP A 208 0.53 -11.02 9.28
N THR A 209 1.13 -11.55 8.22
CA THR A 209 0.48 -11.76 6.93
C THR A 209 0.11 -13.23 6.74
N ASP A 210 -0.70 -13.53 5.73
CA ASP A 210 -0.99 -14.90 5.30
C ASP A 210 -0.06 -15.40 4.18
N ARG A 211 1.12 -14.76 4.03
CA ARG A 211 2.16 -15.01 3.02
C ARG A 211 1.80 -14.60 1.58
N THR A 212 0.57 -14.13 1.32
CA THR A 212 0.21 -13.57 -0.01
C THR A 212 0.99 -12.29 -0.32
N ILE A 213 1.32 -11.53 0.71
CA ILE A 213 2.15 -10.32 0.67
C ILE A 213 3.22 -10.40 1.78
N MET A 214 4.41 -9.89 1.48
CA MET A 214 5.46 -9.73 2.48
C MET A 214 5.10 -8.63 3.49
N PRO A 215 5.42 -8.76 4.78
CA PRO A 215 5.14 -7.73 5.79
C PRO A 215 5.70 -6.35 5.44
N LEU A 216 6.91 -6.29 4.88
CA LEU A 216 7.53 -5.03 4.43
C LEU A 216 6.75 -4.37 3.30
N GLU A 217 6.27 -5.15 2.33
CA GLU A 217 5.48 -4.64 1.21
C GLU A 217 4.12 -4.15 1.69
N ALA A 218 3.46 -4.90 2.57
CA ALA A 218 2.22 -4.49 3.22
C ALA A 218 2.36 -3.14 3.95
N MET A 219 3.45 -2.95 4.70
CA MET A 219 3.74 -1.69 5.38
C MET A 219 3.94 -0.52 4.41
N LYS A 220 4.66 -0.73 3.30
CA LYS A 220 4.84 0.28 2.26
C LYS A 220 3.52 0.64 1.59
N SER A 221 2.74 -0.36 1.18
CA SER A 221 1.43 -0.17 0.54
C SER A 221 0.45 0.56 1.47
N ALA A 222 0.39 0.19 2.76
CA ALA A 222 -0.45 0.88 3.73
C ALA A 222 -0.01 2.33 3.96
N SER A 223 1.30 2.60 3.96
CA SER A 223 1.83 3.96 4.09
C SER A 223 1.47 4.82 2.88
N LYS A 224 1.59 4.27 1.67
CA LYS A 224 1.21 4.95 0.42
C LYS A 224 -0.28 5.28 0.42
N LEU A 225 -1.15 4.32 0.73
CA LEU A 225 -2.58 4.55 0.86
C LEU A 225 -2.93 5.66 1.85
N LEU A 226 -2.24 5.71 3.00
CA LEU A 226 -2.42 6.81 3.96
C LEU A 226 -1.99 8.16 3.37
N MET A 227 -0.87 8.22 2.67
CA MET A 227 -0.43 9.45 1.99
C MET A 227 -1.46 9.92 0.97
N ASP A 228 -1.98 9.01 0.14
CA ASP A 228 -2.99 9.29 -0.87
C ASP A 228 -4.29 9.80 -0.22
N CYS A 229 -4.70 9.22 0.91
CA CYS A 229 -5.86 9.68 1.69
C CYS A 229 -5.67 11.08 2.29
N PHE A 230 -4.45 11.41 2.74
CA PHE A 230 -4.16 12.71 3.36
C PHE A 230 -3.82 13.81 2.34
N PHE A 231 -3.43 13.45 1.12
CA PHE A 231 -3.01 14.40 0.11
C PHE A 231 -4.08 15.47 -0.23
N PRO A 232 -5.37 15.13 -0.45
CA PRO A 232 -6.40 16.13 -0.71
C PRO A 232 -6.56 17.16 0.42
N PHE A 233 -6.28 16.80 1.66
CA PHE A 233 -6.37 17.72 2.80
C PHE A 233 -5.33 18.84 2.73
N THR A 234 -4.23 18.65 2.00
CA THR A 234 -3.21 19.69 1.79
C THR A 234 -3.71 20.82 0.90
N GLN A 235 -4.71 20.57 0.07
CA GLN A 235 -5.28 21.52 -0.89
C GLN A 235 -6.54 22.23 -0.37
N VAL A 236 -6.97 21.91 0.86
CA VAL A 236 -8.19 22.48 1.46
C VAL A 236 -8.00 23.96 1.76
N GLY A 237 -8.89 24.80 1.21
CA GLY A 237 -8.88 26.26 1.45
C GLY A 237 -8.05 27.05 0.44
N GLU A 238 -7.38 26.39 -0.50
CA GLU A 238 -7.02 27.05 -1.75
C GLU A 238 -8.31 27.34 -2.52
N PRO A 239 -8.55 28.59 -2.97
CA PRO A 239 -9.69 28.83 -3.83
C PRO A 239 -9.50 27.93 -5.04
N VAL A 240 -10.49 27.08 -5.31
CA VAL A 240 -10.79 26.60 -6.66
C VAL A 240 -11.11 27.86 -7.46
N GLY A 241 -10.06 28.60 -7.83
CA GLY A 241 -10.16 29.77 -8.70
C GLY A 241 -10.74 29.24 -9.98
N GLY A 242 -11.94 29.72 -10.33
CA GLY A 242 -12.63 29.27 -11.53
C GLY A 242 -11.71 29.38 -12.74
N GLU A 243 -11.68 28.29 -13.51
CA GLU A 243 -11.30 28.08 -14.92
C GLU A 243 -10.22 28.92 -15.63
N ASP A 244 -9.62 29.96 -15.05
CA ASP A 244 -8.57 30.75 -15.67
C ASP A 244 -7.45 31.06 -14.66
N ASP A 245 -6.23 30.63 -15.00
CA ASP A 245 -4.93 31.13 -14.53
C ASP A 245 -4.41 30.78 -13.13
N LYS A 246 -4.68 29.56 -12.63
CA LYS A 246 -3.68 28.85 -11.81
C LYS A 246 -3.38 27.52 -12.48
N PRO A 247 -2.10 27.10 -12.62
CA PRO A 247 -1.80 25.71 -12.91
C PRO A 247 -2.21 24.90 -11.67
N GLY A 248 -3.50 24.53 -11.61
CA GLY A 248 -3.96 23.44 -10.79
C GLY A 248 -3.09 22.25 -11.15
N ILE A 249 -2.44 21.66 -10.16
CA ILE A 249 -1.53 20.56 -10.38
C ILE A 249 -2.37 19.28 -10.55
N ASP A 250 -3.07 19.18 -11.67
CA ASP A 250 -3.55 17.91 -12.17
C ASP A 250 -2.33 17.14 -12.67
N GLY A 251 -1.98 16.05 -11.99
CA GLY A 251 -0.92 15.13 -12.41
C GLY A 251 0.28 14.95 -11.47
N VAL A 252 0.36 15.63 -10.32
CA VAL A 252 1.41 15.33 -9.31
C VAL A 252 0.93 14.25 -8.37
N THR A 253 1.55 13.08 -8.46
CA THR A 253 1.29 11.98 -7.54
C THR A 253 1.81 12.32 -6.12
N PRO A 254 1.22 11.76 -5.06
CA PRO A 254 1.71 11.95 -3.68
C PRO A 254 3.18 11.56 -3.47
N GLU A 255 3.69 10.65 -4.32
CA GLU A 255 5.11 10.27 -4.38
C GLU A 255 5.98 11.42 -4.90
N VAL A 256 5.60 12.03 -6.03
CA VAL A 256 6.31 13.19 -6.58
C VAL A 256 6.28 14.36 -5.60
N PHE A 257 5.12 14.59 -4.97
CA PHE A 257 4.96 15.69 -4.02
C PHE A 257 5.92 15.57 -2.83
N ASN A 258 6.05 14.37 -2.26
CA ASN A 258 6.85 14.13 -1.06
C ASN A 258 8.32 13.84 -1.33
N THR A 259 8.73 13.78 -2.61
CA THR A 259 10.13 13.58 -2.98
C THR A 259 10.98 14.71 -2.42
N LEU A 260 12.09 14.38 -1.75
CA LEU A 260 13.01 15.36 -1.20
C LEU A 260 13.83 16.01 -2.31
N VAL A 261 14.05 17.32 -2.20
CA VAL A 261 14.88 18.09 -3.13
C VAL A 261 16.32 17.57 -3.21
N GLU A 262 16.80 16.94 -2.14
CA GLU A 262 18.13 16.29 -2.08
C GLU A 262 18.26 15.15 -3.10
N THR A 263 17.18 14.44 -3.41
CA THR A 263 17.19 13.32 -4.35
C THR A 263 17.26 13.77 -5.81
N LEU A 264 16.99 15.05 -6.11
CA LEU A 264 17.01 15.61 -7.47
C LEU A 264 18.44 15.80 -8.02
N ALA A 265 19.49 15.54 -7.22
CA ALA A 265 20.89 15.67 -7.63
C ALA A 265 21.21 17.03 -8.29
N LEU A 266 20.63 18.10 -7.73
CA LEU A 266 20.85 19.48 -8.18
C LEU A 266 22.26 19.96 -7.81
N SER A 267 22.78 20.97 -8.51
CA SER A 267 24.02 21.63 -8.12
C SER A 267 23.96 22.14 -6.68
N ALA A 268 25.12 22.14 -6.00
CA ALA A 268 25.24 22.61 -4.63
C ALA A 268 24.69 24.05 -4.45
N ARG A 269 24.73 24.88 -5.50
CA ARG A 269 24.15 26.23 -5.47
C ARG A 269 22.63 26.19 -5.46
N THR A 270 22.02 25.50 -6.42
CA THR A 270 20.55 25.41 -6.57
C THR A 270 19.93 24.71 -5.36
N HIS A 271 20.55 23.62 -4.89
CA HIS A 271 20.12 22.93 -3.67
C HIS A 271 20.16 23.83 -2.43
N ASN A 272 21.27 24.54 -2.20
CA ASN A 272 21.40 25.43 -1.04
C ASN A 272 20.46 26.64 -1.11
N CYS A 273 20.16 27.16 -2.31
CA CYS A 273 19.17 28.22 -2.48
C CYS A 273 17.76 27.76 -2.09
N LEU A 274 17.35 26.57 -2.52
CA LEU A 274 16.04 25.98 -2.18
C LEU A 274 15.94 25.66 -0.68
N LYS A 275 16.98 25.04 -0.12
CA LYS A 275 17.06 24.69 1.31
C LYS A 275 17.01 25.94 2.22
N ARG A 276 17.68 27.03 1.82
CA ARG A 276 17.64 28.32 2.56
C ARG A 276 16.29 29.03 2.44
N ALA A 277 15.56 28.79 1.36
CA ALA A 277 14.20 29.28 1.19
C ALA A 277 13.16 28.43 1.93
N GLY A 278 13.58 27.31 2.54
CA GLY A 278 12.71 26.41 3.30
C GLY A 278 12.03 25.33 2.47
N PHE A 279 12.33 25.22 1.17
CA PHE A 279 11.76 24.20 0.29
C PHE A 279 12.54 22.91 0.40
N ASN A 280 11.91 21.90 1.02
CA ASN A 280 12.51 20.60 1.24
C ASN A 280 11.90 19.53 0.35
N ARG A 281 10.68 19.75 -0.15
CA ARG A 281 9.93 18.81 -0.99
C ARG A 281 9.72 19.35 -2.40
N VAL A 282 9.68 18.44 -3.37
CA VAL A 282 9.44 18.78 -4.78
C VAL A 282 8.03 19.33 -5.00
N GLY A 283 7.04 18.82 -4.27
CA GLY A 283 5.67 19.32 -4.34
C GLY A 283 5.52 20.80 -4.00
N GLU A 284 6.25 21.27 -2.99
CA GLU A 284 6.27 22.69 -2.58
C GLU A 284 6.81 23.60 -3.69
N ILE A 285 7.75 23.09 -4.49
CA ILE A 285 8.35 23.82 -5.62
C ILE A 285 7.39 23.84 -6.81
N LEU A 286 6.69 22.74 -7.07
CA LEU A 286 5.72 22.62 -8.17
C LEU A 286 4.48 23.49 -7.97
N LEU A 287 4.09 23.76 -6.70
CA LEU A 287 3.00 24.67 -6.34
C LEU A 287 3.31 26.15 -6.56
N LEU A 288 4.59 26.51 -6.67
CA LEU A 288 5.00 27.90 -6.81
C LEU A 288 5.11 28.32 -8.29
N PRO A 289 4.56 29.48 -8.68
CA PRO A 289 4.76 30.00 -10.01
C PRO A 289 6.24 30.34 -10.24
N LYS A 290 6.71 30.20 -11.49
CA LYS A 290 8.10 30.50 -11.90
C LYS A 290 8.59 31.88 -11.44
N SER A 291 7.69 32.86 -11.39
CA SER A 291 7.96 34.23 -10.95
C SER A 291 8.29 34.32 -9.46
N GLU A 292 7.79 33.43 -8.62
CA GLU A 292 8.11 33.38 -7.19
C GLU A 292 9.39 32.61 -6.90
N LEU A 293 9.67 31.54 -7.65
CA LEU A 293 10.95 30.84 -7.57
C LEU A 293 12.13 31.77 -7.91
N MET A 294 11.95 32.69 -8.85
CA MET A 294 12.96 33.70 -9.21
C MET A 294 13.18 34.78 -8.15
N LYS A 295 12.28 34.93 -7.15
CA LYS A 295 12.47 35.88 -6.03
C LYS A 295 13.39 35.31 -4.95
N ILE A 296 13.72 34.02 -5.00
CA ILE A 296 14.60 33.37 -4.04
C ILE A 296 16.01 33.97 -4.15
N ARG A 297 16.57 34.39 -3.02
CA ARG A 297 17.89 35.03 -2.96
C ARG A 297 18.98 34.11 -3.53
N GLY A 298 19.59 34.53 -4.63
CA GLY A 298 20.69 33.80 -5.29
C GLY A 298 20.23 32.72 -6.26
N PHE A 299 18.91 32.51 -6.39
CA PHE A 299 18.27 31.71 -7.42
C PHE A 299 18.18 32.55 -8.69
N GLY A 300 18.62 32.00 -9.82
CA GLY A 300 18.64 32.70 -11.10
C GLY A 300 18.32 31.76 -12.24
N GLN A 301 18.31 32.28 -13.48
CA GLN A 301 17.85 31.53 -14.65
C GLN A 301 18.49 30.16 -14.80
N LYS A 302 19.81 30.05 -14.62
CA LYS A 302 20.54 28.77 -14.70
C LYS A 302 20.10 27.74 -13.65
N SER A 303 19.74 28.19 -12.45
CA SER A 303 19.24 27.31 -11.38
C SER A 303 17.80 26.87 -11.65
N LEU A 304 17.01 27.72 -12.29
CA LEU A 304 15.65 27.41 -12.72
C LEU A 304 15.68 26.38 -13.86
N ASP A 305 16.51 26.61 -14.88
CA ASP A 305 16.66 25.70 -16.01
C ASP A 305 17.17 24.33 -15.53
N GLU A 306 18.16 24.31 -14.63
CA GLU A 306 18.68 23.08 -14.01
C GLU A 306 17.57 22.32 -13.25
N LEU A 307 16.75 23.02 -12.48
CA LEU A 307 15.64 22.44 -11.74
C LEU A 307 14.63 21.79 -12.70
N TYR A 308 14.18 22.50 -13.74
CA TYR A 308 13.21 21.98 -14.70
C TYR A 308 13.77 20.82 -15.54
N VAL A 309 15.05 20.87 -15.91
CA VAL A 309 15.72 19.74 -16.60
C VAL A 309 15.72 18.50 -15.70
N LYS A 310 16.05 18.65 -14.41
CA LYS A 310 16.06 17.52 -13.47
C LYS A 310 14.67 17.00 -13.12
N LEU A 311 13.66 17.86 -13.10
CA LEU A 311 12.27 17.44 -12.94
C LEU A 311 11.77 16.70 -14.18
N ALA A 312 12.14 17.14 -15.39
CA ALA A 312 11.81 16.47 -16.64
C ALA A 312 12.51 15.11 -16.78
N GLU A 313 13.80 15.01 -16.41
CA GLU A 313 14.55 13.74 -16.41
C GLU A 313 13.91 12.68 -15.51
N LYS A 314 13.21 13.10 -14.45
CA LYS A 314 12.55 12.21 -13.49
C LYS A 314 11.05 12.04 -13.73
N ASP A 315 10.51 12.63 -14.80
CA ASP A 315 9.08 12.60 -15.14
C ASP A 315 8.19 13.17 -14.03
N PHE A 316 8.69 14.20 -13.33
CA PHE A 316 8.00 14.86 -12.20
C PHE A 316 7.22 16.10 -12.63
N LEU A 317 7.23 16.44 -13.92
CA LEU A 317 6.41 17.52 -14.45
C LEU A 317 5.00 16.99 -14.70
N PRO A 318 3.94 17.71 -14.25
CA PRO A 318 2.59 17.34 -14.63
C PRO A 318 2.49 17.32 -16.16
N HIS A 319 1.91 16.26 -16.73
CA HIS A 319 1.65 16.18 -18.16
C HIS A 319 0.76 17.36 -18.55
N GLN A 320 1.36 18.39 -19.14
CA GLN A 320 0.58 19.42 -19.79
C GLN A 320 -0.13 18.74 -20.96
N HIS A 321 -1.46 18.59 -20.87
CA HIS A 321 -2.25 18.34 -22.07
C HIS A 321 -1.89 19.43 -23.07
N ASP A 322 -1.42 19.01 -24.24
CA ASP A 322 -1.10 19.85 -25.39
C ASP A 322 -2.12 20.97 -25.55
N THR A 323 -1.76 22.17 -25.12
CA THR A 323 -2.37 23.40 -25.62
C THR A 323 -1.41 24.04 -26.61
N SER A 324 -1.03 23.26 -27.63
CA SER A 324 -0.67 23.81 -28.92
C SER A 324 -1.96 24.07 -29.72
N ALA A 325 -2.63 25.19 -29.45
CA ALA A 325 -3.60 25.76 -30.38
C ALA A 325 -3.82 27.24 -30.09
N ASN A 326 -3.60 28.05 -31.13
CA ASN A 326 -3.94 29.47 -31.31
C ASN A 326 -3.04 30.51 -30.64
N ASP A 327 -1.84 30.68 -31.20
CA ASP A 327 -1.45 32.03 -31.66
C ASP A 327 -2.05 32.23 -33.07
N GLU A 328 -3.07 33.10 -33.18
CA GLU A 328 -3.32 34.00 -34.32
C GLU A 328 -3.78 35.36 -33.78
#